data_AF-A0A2X4UJM9-F1
#
_entry.id   AF-A0A2X4UJM9-F1
#
_cell.length_a   1.000
_cell.length_b   1.000
_cell.length_c   1.000
_cell.angle_alpha   90.00
_cell.angle_beta   90.00
_cell.angle_gamma   90.00
#
_symmetry.space_group_name_H-M   'P 1'
#
loop_
_entity.id
_entity.type
_entity.pdbx_description
1 polymer ?
#
loop_
_entity_poly.entity_id
_entity_poly.type
_entity_poly.pdbx_seq_one_letter_code
_entity_poly.pdbx_strand_id
1 'polypeptide(L)'
;MILYVSHRMEEIFALSDAITVFKDGRYVRTFDDMNQVNNAQLVQAMVGRDLGDVYGYQPRELGPVRLSLQGLQAPGVKTPIDLSVRAGEIVGCSAWWAPGAAN
;
A
#
# COMPACT_ATOMS: atom_id res chain seq x y z
N MET A 1 13.61 -20.48 19.85
CA MET A 1 13.97 -19.59 18.73
C MET A 1 13.02 -19.88 17.57
N ILE A 2 12.18 -18.92 17.21
CA ILE A 2 11.23 -19.03 16.10
C ILE A 2 11.74 -18.10 15.01
N LEU A 3 11.83 -18.59 13.77
CA LEU A 3 12.15 -17.76 12.62
C LEU A 3 10.85 -17.45 11.87
N TYR A 4 10.54 -16.17 11.73
CA TYR A 4 9.35 -15.70 11.03
C TYR A 4 9.76 -14.82 9.84
N VAL A 5 9.22 -15.12 8.67
CA VAL A 5 9.49 -14.37 7.43
C VAL A 5 8.18 -13.75 6.98
N SER A 6 8.11 -12.42 7.06
CA SER A 6 6.97 -11.65 6.55
C SER A 6 7.47 -10.37 5.90
N HIS A 7 6.64 -9.82 5.03
CA HIS A 7 6.79 -8.49 4.43
C HIS A 7 5.70 -7.53 4.94
N ARG A 8 4.80 -8.00 5.83
CA ARG A 8 3.73 -7.20 6.41
C ARG A 8 4.24 -6.49 7.64
N MET A 9 4.24 -5.17 7.57
CA MET A 9 4.86 -4.33 8.59
C MET A 9 4.24 -4.53 9.98
N GLU A 10 2.91 -4.63 10.05
CA GLU A 10 2.18 -4.86 11.31
C GLU A 10 2.61 -6.15 12.00
N GLU A 11 2.76 -7.24 11.25
CA GLU A 11 3.20 -8.53 11.79
C GLU A 11 4.67 -8.48 12.23
N ILE A 12 5.52 -7.84 11.44
CA ILE A 12 6.95 -7.72 11.71
C ILE A 12 7.19 -6.98 13.03
N PHE A 13 6.53 -5.84 13.26
CA PHE A 13 6.67 -5.08 14.51
C PHE A 13 5.97 -5.73 15.72
N ALA A 14 4.87 -6.46 15.51
CA ALA A 14 4.14 -7.08 16.61
C ALA A 14 4.79 -8.37 17.11
N LEU A 15 5.50 -9.11 16.25
CA LEU A 15 5.96 -10.47 16.54
C LEU A 15 7.47 -10.61 16.70
N SER A 16 8.27 -9.64 16.24
CA SER A 16 9.72 -9.80 16.15
C SER A 16 10.46 -9.12 17.30
N ASP A 17 11.34 -9.86 17.96
CA ASP A 17 12.32 -9.31 18.92
C ASP A 17 13.55 -8.72 18.20
N ALA A 18 13.88 -9.26 17.03
CA ALA A 18 14.95 -8.79 16.15
C ALA A 18 14.58 -9.07 14.69
N ILE A 19 15.05 -8.22 13.77
CA ILE A 19 14.72 -8.32 12.34
C ILE A 19 16.01 -8.33 11.53
N THR A 20 16.19 -9.35 10.69
CA THR A 20 17.26 -9.37 9.68
C THR A 20 16.68 -9.23 8.29
N VAL A 21 17.17 -8.27 7.53
CA VAL A 21 16.75 -8.02 6.15
C VAL A 21 17.78 -8.58 5.17
N PHE A 22 17.29 -9.38 4.23
CA PHE A 22 18.03 -9.86 3.06
C PHE A 22 17.43 -9.27 1.79
N LYS A 23 18.29 -8.84 0.86
CA LYS A 23 17.91 -8.37 -0.47
C LYS A 23 18.82 -9.00 -1.51
N ASP A 24 18.25 -9.50 -2.60
CA ASP A 24 18.99 -10.15 -3.70
C ASP A 24 19.96 -11.25 -3.21
N GLY A 25 19.53 -12.01 -2.20
CA GLY A 25 20.33 -13.07 -1.56
C GLY A 25 21.49 -12.56 -0.69
N ARG A 26 21.60 -11.24 -0.48
CA ARG A 26 22.63 -10.60 0.34
C ARG A 26 22.06 -10.06 1.63
N TYR A 27 22.85 -10.18 2.68
CA TYR A 27 22.60 -9.54 3.95
C TYR A 27 22.60 -8.01 3.78
N VAL A 28 21.55 -7.35 4.24
CA VAL A 28 21.45 -5.88 4.22
C VAL A 28 21.74 -5.32 5.60
N ARG A 29 20.95 -5.71 6.59
CA ARG A 29 21.01 -5.16 7.95
C ARG A 29 20.26 -6.05 8.94
N THR A 30 20.73 -6.05 10.19
CA THR A 30 19.98 -6.56 11.34
C THR A 30 19.58 -5.41 12.25
N PHE A 31 18.39 -5.50 12.79
CA PHE A 31 17.82 -4.62 13.79
C PHE A 31 17.61 -5.43 15.07
N ASP A 32 18.44 -5.17 16.07
CA ASP A 32 18.44 -5.90 17.35
C ASP A 32 17.68 -5.15 18.46
N ASP A 33 17.39 -3.87 18.27
CA ASP A 33 16.61 -3.03 19.19
C ASP A 33 15.40 -2.45 18.48
N MET A 34 14.25 -3.10 18.68
CA MET A 34 12.97 -2.73 18.06
C MET A 34 12.50 -1.33 18.44
N ASN A 35 12.96 -0.74 19.55
CA ASN A 35 12.60 0.62 19.94
C ASN A 35 13.26 1.68 19.06
N GLN A 36 14.37 1.34 18.40
CA GLN A 36 15.11 2.23 17.51
C GLN A 36 14.76 2.00 16.03
N VAL A 37 13.93 1.00 15.72
CA VAL A 37 13.56 0.69 14.34
C VAL A 37 12.51 1.65 13.84
N ASN A 38 12.90 2.51 12.90
CA ASN A 38 11.96 3.33 12.16
C ASN A 38 11.39 2.54 10.96
N ASN A 39 10.06 2.54 10.81
CA ASN A 39 9.34 2.03 9.65
C ASN A 39 10.02 2.40 8.32
N ALA A 40 10.37 3.67 8.13
CA ALA A 40 10.98 4.15 6.89
C ALA A 40 12.32 3.48 6.60
N GLN A 41 13.16 3.29 7.63
CA GLN A 41 14.47 2.67 7.50
C GLN A 41 14.36 1.17 7.21
N LEU A 42 13.38 0.49 7.82
CA LEU A 42 13.13 -0.92 7.58
C LEU A 42 12.62 -1.15 6.14
N VAL A 43 11.67 -0.33 5.68
CA VAL A 43 11.19 -0.37 4.29
C VAL A 43 12.32 -0.09 3.31
N GLN A 44 13.15 0.91 3.59
CA GLN A 44 14.32 1.22 2.77
C GLN A 44 15.30 0.05 2.69
N ALA A 45 15.53 -0.67 3.80
CA ALA A 45 16.36 -1.87 3.81
C ALA A 45 15.74 -3.01 2.98
N MET A 46 14.42 -3.20 3.03
CA MET A 46 13.69 -4.24 2.28
C MET A 46 13.66 -3.98 0.77
N VAL A 47 13.38 -2.74 0.36
CA VAL A 47 13.26 -2.34 -1.05
C VAL A 47 14.66 -2.05 -1.65
N GLY A 48 15.62 -1.66 -0.80
CA GLY A 48 16.99 -1.29 -1.13
C GLY A 48 17.10 -0.19 -2.19
N ARG A 49 16.19 0.77 -2.14
CA ARG A 49 16.19 2.06 -2.86
C ARG A 49 15.62 3.12 -1.91
N ASP A 50 15.98 4.38 -2.12
CA ASP A 50 15.39 5.48 -1.36
C ASP A 50 13.88 5.54 -1.65
N LEU A 51 13.06 5.76 -0.61
CA LEU A 51 11.59 5.75 -0.73
C LEU A 51 11.09 6.76 -1.77
N GLY A 52 11.85 7.83 -1.99
CA GLY A 52 11.56 8.85 -3.01
C GLY A 52 11.56 8.31 -4.44
N ASP A 53 12.30 7.23 -4.71
CA ASP A 53 12.44 6.64 -6.05
C ASP A 53 11.37 5.58 -6.37
N VAL A 54 10.60 5.16 -5.35
CA VAL A 54 9.60 4.08 -5.48
C VAL A 54 8.41 4.50 -6.32
N TYR A 55 8.09 5.80 -6.36
CA TYR A 55 6.85 6.26 -6.98
C TYR A 55 6.99 6.93 -8.33
N GLY A 56 8.19 7.34 -8.76
CA GLY A 56 8.45 7.88 -10.12
C GLY A 56 7.36 8.83 -10.64
N TYR A 57 6.67 9.53 -9.73
CA TYR A 57 5.40 10.15 -10.06
C TYR A 57 5.71 11.41 -10.84
N GLN A 58 5.39 11.38 -12.13
CA GLN A 58 5.47 12.56 -12.97
C GLN A 58 4.07 13.13 -13.15
N PRO A 59 3.85 14.42 -12.85
CA PRO A 59 2.63 15.09 -13.22
C PRO A 59 2.44 14.96 -14.73
N ARG A 60 1.27 14.48 -15.14
CA ARG A 60 0.89 14.38 -16.55
C ARG A 60 -0.34 15.22 -16.78
N GLU A 61 -0.40 15.88 -17.93
CA GLU A 61 -1.62 16.57 -18.33
C GLU A 61 -2.74 15.54 -18.52
N LEU A 62 -3.85 15.75 -17.81
CA LEU A 62 -5.03 14.92 -17.93
C LEU A 62 -5.73 15.26 -19.24
N GLY A 63 -5.98 14.25 -20.06
CA GLY A 63 -6.71 14.42 -21.32
C GLY A 63 -8.24 14.46 -21.11
N PRO A 64 -9.03 14.27 -22.18
CA PRO A 64 -10.49 14.36 -22.10
C PRO A 64 -11.08 13.28 -21.19
N VAL A 65 -12.29 13.51 -20.68
CA VAL A 65 -13.06 12.52 -19.91
C VAL A 65 -13.27 11.27 -20.77
N ARG A 66 -12.84 10.11 -20.27
CA ARG A 66 -12.99 8.80 -20.94
C ARG A 66 -14.09 7.95 -20.31
N LEU A 67 -14.38 8.16 -19.03
CA LEU A 67 -15.47 7.52 -18.32
C LEU A 67 -16.29 8.60 -17.63
N SER A 68 -17.60 8.59 -17.84
CA SER A 68 -18.54 9.43 -17.13
C SER A 68 -19.70 8.56 -16.66
N LEU A 69 -19.86 8.46 -15.35
CA LEU A 69 -20.94 7.76 -14.68
C LEU A 69 -21.82 8.82 -14.03
N GLN A 70 -23.12 8.72 -14.27
CA GLN A 70 -24.13 9.58 -13.64
C GLN A 70 -25.17 8.70 -12.95
N GLY A 71 -25.44 8.98 -11.68
CA GLY A 71 -26.42 8.27 -10.88
C GLY A 71 -26.14 6.77 -10.75
N LEU A 72 -24.87 6.36 -10.70
CA LEU A 72 -24.52 4.95 -10.58
C LEU A 72 -25.12 4.39 -9.30
N GLN A 73 -26.01 3.41 -9.46
CA GLN A 73 -26.62 2.67 -8.38
C GLN A 73 -26.23 1.20 -8.52
N ALA A 74 -25.61 0.66 -7.48
CA ALA A 74 -25.18 -0.72 -7.42
C ALA A 74 -25.51 -1.31 -6.04
N PRO A 75 -25.66 -2.63 -5.91
CA PRO A 75 -25.82 -3.28 -4.62
C PRO A 75 -24.68 -2.86 -3.67
N GLY A 76 -25.03 -2.31 -2.50
CA GLY A 76 -24.07 -1.75 -1.52
C GLY A 76 -23.80 -0.24 -1.64
N VAL A 77 -24.24 0.42 -2.71
CA VAL A 77 -24.13 1.88 -2.90
C VAL A 77 -25.40 2.55 -2.35
N LYS A 78 -25.29 3.18 -1.18
CA LYS A 78 -26.44 3.80 -0.47
C LYS A 78 -27.00 5.03 -1.19
N THR A 79 -26.15 5.78 -1.89
CA THR A 79 -26.52 7.01 -2.59
C THR A 79 -25.98 6.97 -4.02
N PRO A 80 -26.76 7.35 -5.04
CA PRO A 80 -26.27 7.40 -6.41
C PRO A 80 -24.98 8.21 -6.50
N ILE A 81 -23.98 7.68 -7.21
CA ILE A 81 -22.69 8.35 -7.36
C ILE A 81 -22.45 8.81 -8.80
N ASP A 82 -21.90 10.01 -8.92
CA ASP A 82 -21.39 10.55 -10.17
C ASP A 82 -19.87 10.43 -10.16
N LEU A 83 -19.28 9.87 -11.22
CA LEU A 83 -17.84 9.68 -11.34
C LEU A 83 -17.39 10.02 -12.76
N SER A 84 -16.45 10.96 -12.89
CA SER A 84 -15.77 11.25 -14.15
C SER A 84 -14.29 10.88 -14.06
N VAL A 85 -13.79 10.07 -14.98
CA VAL A 85 -12.37 9.71 -15.09
C VAL A 85 -11.79 10.25 -16.40
N ARG A 86 -10.70 10.99 -16.30
CA ARG A 86 -10.00 11.61 -17.43
C ARG A 86 -8.94 10.69 -18.02
N ALA A 87 -8.59 10.92 -19.29
CA ALA A 87 -7.51 10.19 -19.93
C ALA A 87 -6.19 10.44 -19.19
N GLY A 88 -5.49 9.37 -18.81
CA GLY A 88 -4.25 9.43 -18.02
C GLY A 88 -4.48 9.51 -16.51
N GLU A 89 -5.72 9.58 -16.03
CA GLU A 89 -6.04 9.49 -14.62
C GLU A 89 -6.01 8.03 -14.14
N ILE A 90 -5.39 7.77 -12.98
CA ILE A 90 -5.46 6.47 -12.31
C ILE A 90 -6.37 6.65 -11.10
N VAL A 91 -7.56 6.06 -11.16
CA VAL A 91 -8.54 6.10 -10.07
C VAL A 91 -8.58 4.74 -9.37
N GLY A 92 -8.33 4.73 -8.06
CA GLY A 92 -8.48 3.55 -7.22
C GLY A 92 -9.83 3.58 -6.51
N CYS A 93 -10.67 2.57 -6.76
CA CYS A 93 -11.92 2.39 -6.03
C CYS A 93 -11.72 1.32 -4.95
N SER A 94 -11.72 1.74 -3.68
CA SER A 94 -11.70 0.82 -2.54
C SER A 94 -13.08 0.78 -1.89
N ALA A 95 -13.58 -0.43 -1.67
CA ALA A 95 -14.78 -0.65 -0.87
C ALA A 95 -14.38 -0.99 0.56
N TRP A 96 -15.05 -0.39 1.54
CA TRP A 96 -14.93 -0.84 2.92
C TRP A 96 -15.95 -1.96 3.16
N TRP A 97 -15.48 -3.17 3.44
CA TRP A 97 -16.33 -4.27 3.83
C TRP A 97 -16.61 -4.21 5.33
N ALA A 98 -17.88 -3.99 5.69
CA ALA A 98 -18.37 -4.18 7.05
C ALA A 98 -19.02 -5.57 7.16
N PRO A 99 -18.65 -6.41 8.16
CA PRO A 99 -19.35 -7.67 8.39
C PRO A 99 -20.81 -7.39 8.76
N GLY A 100 -21.76 -7.90 7.96
CA GLY A 100 -23.21 -7.80 8.22
C GLY A 100 -24.05 -7.11 7.13
N ALA A 101 -23.46 -6.70 6.00
CA ALA A 101 -24.19 -6.02 4.92
C ALA A 101 -24.92 -6.93 3.92
N ALA A 102 -25.07 -8.23 4.22
CA ALA A 102 -25.87 -9.16 3.43
C ALA A 102 -27.12 -9.56 4.21
N ASN A 103 -28.20 -8.81 4.00
CA ASN A 103 -29.58 -9.26 4.09
C ASN A 103 -30.45 -8.36 3.21
#